data_AF-A0A7M7SV79-F1
#
_entry.id   AF-A0A7M7SV79-F1
#
_cell.length_a   1.000
_cell.length_b   1.000
_cell.length_c   1.000
_cell.angle_alpha   90.00
_cell.angle_beta   90.00
_cell.angle_gamma   90.00
#
_symmetry.space_group_name_H-M   'P 1'
#
loop_
_entity.id
_entity.type
_entity.pdbx_description
1 polymer ?
#
loop_
_entity_poly.entity_id
_entity_poly.type
_entity_poly.pdbx_seq_one_letter_code
_entity_poly.pdbx_strand_id
1 'polypeptide(L)'
;MAGVHLASLYESDRNEFNRLIEQVVLPWKERFRYLLYFTVSQNKSIATHVMRSMLQGVNRSLLAIELAFIVDVAFERQDPDVAALVRDRISSEEIELTIGTYMTAHTVAGYAFIGPHVVELRIERDCGPTVSLDVAEMICSMSSLRKVFVNRAAFHHRFFETLARKGKESKVQTLWLDGPQFPTPASSHHLAEALCSMPNLTDLELFGGDLTEEFYSTLKTKASSIQVQTLKLIDITSPTPASLHHLAEALCYMPNLTDLKLAMELNEEFYSTLKANASFIQVQALKLDHIQGPTPASSHHLAEALCYMPNLTDLKLAMKLSEEFYSTLKANASSIQGCFPQIRKGNFRFNGVAQDDLNSFLHTLTCLQRSVQYM
;
A
#
# COMPACT_ATOMS: atom_id res chain seq x y z
N MET A 1 40.41 0.30 18.15
CA MET A 1 41.14 -0.02 19.40
C MET A 1 40.38 0.41 20.65
N ALA A 2 39.88 1.65 20.76
CA ALA A 2 39.19 2.11 21.97
C ALA A 2 37.95 1.26 22.38
N GLY A 3 37.09 0.86 21.44
CA GLY A 3 35.93 0.01 21.76
C GLY A 3 36.32 -1.40 22.23
N VAL A 4 37.36 -1.99 21.64
CA VAL A 4 37.92 -3.27 22.09
C VAL A 4 38.53 -3.15 23.48
N HIS A 5 39.24 -2.05 23.75
CA HIS A 5 39.80 -1.79 25.06
C HIS A 5 38.69 -1.60 26.11
N LEU A 6 37.67 -0.79 25.81
CA LEU A 6 36.51 -0.62 26.69
C LEU A 6 35.83 -1.97 26.95
N ALA A 7 35.61 -2.78 25.90
CA ALA A 7 35.08 -4.12 26.05
C ALA A 7 35.96 -5.04 26.92
N SER A 8 37.29 -4.93 26.85
CA SER A 8 38.20 -5.74 27.68
C SER A 8 38.04 -5.46 29.18
N LEU A 9 37.67 -4.22 29.55
CA LEU A 9 37.38 -3.86 30.94
C LEU A 9 36.19 -4.63 31.51
N TYR A 10 35.27 -5.12 30.66
CA TYR A 10 34.12 -5.89 31.12
C TYR A 10 34.51 -7.12 31.93
N GLU A 11 35.65 -7.75 31.58
CA GLU A 11 36.21 -8.91 32.27
C GLU A 11 37.32 -8.52 33.25
N SER A 12 38.19 -7.56 32.91
CA SER A 12 39.34 -7.21 33.74
C SER A 12 39.04 -6.25 34.88
N ASP A 13 38.09 -5.32 34.72
CA ASP A 13 37.65 -4.37 35.73
C ASP A 13 36.21 -3.93 35.49
N ARG A 14 35.28 -4.73 36.00
CA ARG A 14 33.84 -4.54 35.76
C ARG A 14 33.31 -3.22 36.33
N ASN A 15 33.90 -2.72 37.42
CA ASN A 15 33.46 -1.46 38.03
C ASN A 15 33.82 -0.28 37.14
N GLU A 16 35.05 -0.29 36.62
CA GLU A 16 35.51 0.75 35.70
C GLU A 16 34.73 0.72 34.38
N PHE A 17 34.42 -0.48 33.85
CA PHE A 17 33.55 -0.63 32.69
C PHE A 17 32.18 0.02 32.91
N ASN A 18 31.49 -0.34 34.00
CA ASN A 18 30.16 0.21 34.30
C ASN A 18 30.22 1.73 34.48
N ARG A 19 31.22 2.24 35.21
CA ARG A 19 31.43 3.69 35.41
C ARG A 19 31.60 4.42 34.08
N LEU A 20 32.45 3.92 33.20
CA LEU A 20 32.71 4.52 31.89
C LEU A 20 31.46 4.48 31.01
N ILE A 21 30.76 3.34 30.93
CA ILE A 21 29.54 3.24 30.12
C ILE A 21 28.47 4.20 30.64
N GLU A 22 28.09 4.09 31.91
CA GLU A 22 26.89 4.75 32.44
C GLU A 22 27.11 6.24 32.73
N GLN A 23 28.31 6.64 33.16
CA GLN A 23 28.58 8.02 33.59
C GLN A 23 29.33 8.85 32.55
N VAL A 24 29.96 8.24 31.55
CA VAL A 24 30.76 8.96 30.55
C VAL A 24 30.21 8.75 29.13
N VAL A 25 30.06 7.51 28.70
CA VAL A 25 29.69 7.19 27.31
C VAL A 25 28.22 7.49 27.05
N LEU A 26 27.30 6.96 27.86
CA LEU A 26 25.85 7.12 27.64
C LEU A 26 25.36 8.58 27.75
N PRO A 27 25.83 9.42 28.69
CA PRO A 27 25.46 10.83 28.74
C PRO A 27 25.83 11.62 27.48
N TRP A 28 26.86 11.16 26.75
CA TRP A 28 27.34 11.75 25.50
C TRP A 28 27.23 10.76 24.33
N LYS A 29 26.21 9.88 24.35
CA LYS A 29 26.06 8.73 23.45
C LYS A 29 26.24 9.05 21.96
N GLU A 30 25.75 10.20 21.51
CA GLU A 30 25.90 10.64 20.13
C GLU A 30 27.37 10.89 19.73
N ARG A 31 28.17 11.47 20.63
CA ARG A 31 29.61 11.71 20.41
C ARG A 31 30.40 10.41 20.44
N PHE A 32 29.94 9.43 21.22
CA PHE A 32 30.57 8.13 21.39
C PHE A 32 29.89 7.01 20.57
N ARG A 33 29.11 7.36 19.54
CA ARG A 33 28.36 6.40 18.71
C ARG A 33 29.22 5.21 18.25
N TYR A 34 30.33 5.49 17.57
CA TYR A 34 31.21 4.43 17.08
C TYR A 34 31.90 3.66 18.21
N LEU A 35 32.20 4.31 19.32
CA LEU A 35 32.74 3.62 20.50
C LEU A 35 31.73 2.59 21.02
N LEU A 36 30.45 2.97 21.12
CA LEU A 36 29.36 2.05 21.48
C LEU A 36 29.24 0.91 20.46
N TYR A 37 29.22 1.20 19.16
CA TYR A 37 29.10 0.18 18.10
C TYR A 37 30.22 -0.86 18.18
N PHE A 38 31.47 -0.39 18.32
CA PHE A 38 32.61 -1.30 18.47
C PHE A 38 32.62 -2.03 19.81
N THR A 39 32.04 -1.48 20.87
CA THR A 39 32.00 -2.12 22.20
C THR A 39 30.95 -3.22 22.25
N VAL A 40 29.72 -2.95 21.79
CA VAL A 40 28.62 -3.93 21.82
C VAL A 40 28.81 -5.07 20.83
N SER A 41 29.50 -4.85 19.72
CA SER A 41 29.80 -5.91 18.75
C SER A 41 30.74 -7.01 19.29
N GLN A 42 31.52 -6.74 20.35
CA GLN A 42 32.52 -7.69 20.86
C GLN A 42 31.93 -8.92 21.54
N ASN A 43 30.89 -8.75 22.37
CA ASN A 43 30.34 -9.83 23.18
C ASN A 43 28.86 -9.59 23.52
N LYS A 44 28.05 -10.65 23.46
CA LYS A 44 26.63 -10.64 23.83
C LYS A 44 26.36 -10.09 25.24
N SER A 45 27.16 -10.47 26.23
CA SER A 45 27.01 -10.02 27.62
C SER A 45 27.26 -8.51 27.75
N ILE A 46 28.25 -7.99 27.02
CA ILE A 46 28.55 -6.56 26.92
C ILE A 46 27.38 -5.83 26.26
N ALA A 47 26.95 -6.30 25.08
CA ALA A 47 25.79 -5.74 24.38
C ALA A 47 24.55 -5.71 25.26
N THR A 48 24.23 -6.83 25.92
CA THR A 48 23.09 -6.95 26.83
C THR A 48 23.17 -5.93 27.96
N HIS A 49 24.33 -5.76 28.57
CA HIS A 49 24.52 -4.78 29.64
C HIS A 49 24.33 -3.35 29.12
N VAL A 50 25.05 -2.96 28.05
CA VAL A 50 24.94 -1.62 27.45
C VAL A 50 23.49 -1.32 27.03
N MET A 51 22.82 -2.27 26.38
CA MET A 51 21.43 -2.12 25.96
C MET A 51 20.50 -1.97 27.16
N ARG A 52 20.69 -2.71 28.26
CA ARG A 52 19.87 -2.53 29.47
C ARG A 52 20.07 -1.14 30.09
N SER A 53 21.31 -0.67 30.21
CA SER A 53 21.59 0.67 30.75
C SER A 53 21.02 1.77 29.83
N MET A 54 21.13 1.60 28.51
CA MET A 54 20.50 2.50 27.53
C MET A 54 18.98 2.53 27.67
N LEU A 55 18.34 1.36 27.68
CA LEU A 55 16.88 1.22 27.74
C LEU A 55 16.31 1.71 29.07
N GLN A 56 17.05 1.60 30.19
CA GLN A 56 16.64 2.18 31.47
C GLN A 56 16.51 3.71 31.43
N GLY A 57 17.40 4.40 30.72
CA GLY A 57 17.42 5.85 30.60
C GLY A 57 16.45 6.43 29.56
N VAL A 58 15.75 5.59 28.78
CA VAL A 58 14.83 6.06 27.74
C VAL A 58 13.63 6.75 28.37
N ASN A 59 13.49 8.04 28.07
CA ASN A 59 12.28 8.77 28.38
C ASN A 59 11.23 8.49 27.29
N ARG A 60 10.06 7.98 27.69
CA ARG A 60 8.96 7.69 26.75
C ARG A 60 8.57 8.90 25.89
N SER A 61 8.70 10.12 26.42
CA SER A 61 8.38 11.34 25.66
C SER A 61 9.36 11.66 24.53
N LEU A 62 10.56 11.06 24.51
CA LEU A 62 11.60 11.25 23.49
C LEU A 62 11.88 9.96 22.70
N LEU A 63 11.06 8.91 22.90
CA LEU A 63 11.32 7.56 22.41
C LEU A 63 11.52 7.53 20.89
N ALA A 64 10.71 8.25 20.11
CA ALA A 64 10.87 8.30 18.66
C ALA A 64 12.24 8.84 18.20
N ILE A 65 12.80 9.82 18.93
CA ILE A 65 14.11 10.42 18.61
C ILE A 65 15.24 9.48 19.02
N GLU A 66 15.13 8.86 20.20
CA GLU A 66 16.18 8.00 20.74
C GLU A 66 16.18 6.59 20.12
N LEU A 67 15.04 6.14 19.59
CA LEU A 67 14.87 4.76 19.13
C LEU A 67 15.78 4.44 17.94
N ALA A 68 15.97 5.37 17.00
CA ALA A 68 16.88 5.14 15.87
C ALA A 68 18.31 4.83 16.35
N PHE A 69 18.81 5.57 17.35
CA PHE A 69 20.13 5.33 17.92
C PHE A 69 20.20 4.00 18.68
N ILE A 70 19.16 3.67 19.46
CA ILE A 70 19.06 2.39 20.18
C ILE A 70 19.04 1.21 19.21
N VAL A 71 18.28 1.34 18.13
CA VAL A 71 18.17 0.36 17.04
C VAL A 71 19.54 0.14 16.41
N ASP A 72 20.26 1.21 16.05
CA ASP A 72 21.60 1.09 15.49
C ASP A 72 22.55 0.36 16.46
N VAL A 73 22.63 0.79 17.73
CA VAL A 73 23.52 0.15 18.73
C VAL A 73 23.17 -1.33 18.94
N ALA A 74 21.88 -1.68 19.02
CA ALA A 74 21.46 -3.07 19.15
C ALA A 74 21.82 -3.91 17.90
N PHE A 75 21.66 -3.31 16.72
CA PHE A 75 21.91 -3.96 15.44
C PHE A 75 23.37 -4.34 15.23
N GLU A 76 24.32 -3.57 15.78
CA GLU A 76 25.77 -3.87 15.71
C GLU A 76 26.17 -5.23 16.28
N ARG A 77 25.36 -5.79 17.18
CA ARG A 77 25.61 -7.13 17.73
C ARG A 77 25.01 -8.26 16.87
N GLN A 78 24.02 -7.96 16.03
CA GLN A 78 23.29 -8.92 15.18
C GLN A 78 22.84 -10.18 15.94
N ASP A 79 22.45 -10.02 17.21
CA ASP A 79 22.06 -11.11 18.10
C ASP A 79 20.55 -11.00 18.41
N PRO A 80 19.75 -12.07 18.14
CA PRO A 80 18.31 -12.04 18.34
C PRO A 80 17.88 -11.73 19.78
N ASP A 81 18.66 -12.14 20.79
CA ASP A 81 18.32 -11.88 22.19
C ASP A 81 18.54 -10.41 22.54
N VAL A 82 19.56 -9.77 21.95
CA VAL A 82 19.80 -8.33 22.11
C VAL A 82 18.71 -7.52 21.40
N ALA A 83 18.30 -7.94 20.20
CA ALA A 83 17.15 -7.35 19.51
C ALA A 83 15.85 -7.50 20.31
N ALA A 84 15.64 -8.66 20.95
CA ALA A 84 14.49 -8.90 21.80
C ALA A 84 14.41 -7.91 22.98
N LEU A 85 15.54 -7.52 23.59
CA LEU A 85 15.54 -6.51 24.65
C LEU A 85 14.91 -5.18 24.20
N VAL A 86 15.24 -4.73 22.98
CA VAL A 86 14.67 -3.51 22.41
C VAL A 86 13.18 -3.69 22.16
N ARG A 87 12.80 -4.76 21.46
CA ARG A 87 11.41 -5.08 21.12
C ARG A 87 10.52 -5.21 22.35
N ASP A 88 10.97 -5.93 23.37
CA ASP A 88 10.21 -6.17 24.59
C ASP A 88 9.99 -4.87 25.37
N ARG A 89 11.02 -4.01 25.42
CA ARG A 89 10.94 -2.72 26.11
C ARG A 89 9.92 -1.76 25.47
N ILE A 90 9.74 -1.85 24.15
CA ILE A 90 8.84 -0.97 23.38
C ILE A 90 7.63 -1.71 22.83
N SER A 91 7.33 -2.90 23.35
CA SER A 91 6.26 -3.77 22.85
C SER A 91 4.86 -3.18 22.95
N SER A 92 4.65 -2.26 23.91
CA SER A 92 3.39 -1.54 24.11
C SER A 92 3.28 -0.26 23.27
N GLU A 93 4.34 0.14 22.57
CA GLU A 93 4.39 1.40 21.84
C GLU A 93 4.12 1.14 20.35
N GLU A 94 3.07 1.75 19.82
CA GLU A 94 2.80 1.74 18.39
C GLU A 94 3.74 2.72 17.68
N ILE A 95 4.54 2.20 16.76
CA ILE A 95 5.53 3.00 16.03
C ILE A 95 5.01 3.32 14.63
N GLU A 96 4.95 4.62 14.33
CA GLU A 96 4.84 5.15 12.98
C GLU A 96 6.26 5.46 12.49
N LEU A 97 6.77 4.63 11.58
CA LEU A 97 8.14 4.72 11.09
C LEU A 97 8.20 5.44 9.75
N THR A 98 8.91 6.56 9.69
CA THR A 98 9.20 7.27 8.43
C THR A 98 10.64 7.05 8.00
N ILE A 99 10.82 6.40 6.85
CA ILE A 99 12.10 6.29 6.14
C ILE A 99 12.24 7.51 5.22
N GLY A 100 12.67 8.62 5.83
CA GLY A 100 12.94 9.88 5.14
C GLY A 100 14.40 10.05 4.74
N THR A 101 14.70 11.11 3.99
CA THR A 101 16.03 11.40 3.40
C THR A 101 17.22 11.31 4.36
N TYR A 102 17.02 11.63 5.65
CA TYR A 102 18.06 11.61 6.68
C TYR A 102 18.26 10.23 7.34
N MET A 103 17.36 9.27 7.15
CA MET A 103 17.51 7.94 7.73
C MET A 103 18.58 7.15 6.98
N THR A 104 19.55 6.61 7.72
CA THR A 104 20.65 5.85 7.12
C THR A 104 20.20 4.45 6.72
N ALA A 105 20.87 3.83 5.74
CA ALA A 105 20.61 2.43 5.40
C ALA A 105 20.88 1.48 6.58
N HIS A 106 21.87 1.81 7.42
CA HIS A 106 22.18 1.05 8.63
C HIS A 106 21.01 1.04 9.61
N THR A 107 20.35 2.19 9.80
CA THR A 107 19.17 2.31 10.66
C THR A 107 17.97 1.53 10.11
N VAL A 108 17.73 1.57 8.79
CA VAL A 108 16.66 0.77 8.17
C VAL A 108 16.91 -0.73 8.37
N ALA A 109 18.15 -1.19 8.15
CA ALA A 109 18.53 -2.58 8.40
C ALA A 109 18.35 -2.97 9.88
N GLY A 110 18.66 -2.06 10.80
CA GLY A 110 18.40 -2.24 12.23
C GLY A 110 16.92 -2.42 12.55
N TYR A 111 16.03 -1.60 11.97
CA TYR A 111 14.59 -1.75 12.13
C TYR A 111 14.07 -3.07 11.54
N ALA A 112 14.55 -3.45 10.35
CA ALA A 112 14.20 -4.71 9.70
C ALA A 112 14.64 -5.93 10.54
N PHE A 113 15.84 -5.87 11.13
CA PHE A 113 16.38 -6.94 11.97
C PHE A 113 15.67 -7.06 13.32
N ILE A 114 15.45 -5.92 14.01
CA ILE A 114 14.85 -5.92 15.36
C ILE A 114 13.37 -6.27 15.31
N GLY A 115 12.67 -5.79 14.27
CA GLY A 115 11.23 -5.97 14.11
C GLY A 115 10.44 -5.40 15.29
N PRO A 116 10.58 -4.10 15.65
CA PRO A 116 9.78 -3.51 16.71
C PRO A 116 8.30 -3.37 16.28
N HIS A 117 7.43 -2.92 17.18
CA HIS A 117 5.97 -2.84 16.95
C HIS A 117 5.58 -1.68 16.02
N VAL A 118 6.04 -1.73 14.78
CA VAL A 118 5.70 -0.77 13.73
C VAL A 118 4.31 -1.09 13.20
N VAL A 119 3.39 -0.14 13.32
CA VAL A 119 2.00 -0.26 12.82
C VAL A 119 1.84 0.41 11.45
N GLU A 120 2.67 1.41 11.18
CA GLU A 120 2.65 2.20 9.97
C GLU A 120 4.08 2.47 9.47
N LEU A 121 4.29 2.27 8.17
CA LEU A 121 5.57 2.51 7.50
C LEU A 121 5.38 3.52 6.36
N ARG A 122 6.08 4.66 6.45
CA ARG A 122 6.13 5.70 5.41
C ARG A 122 7.49 5.71 4.75
N ILE A 123 7.54 5.63 3.42
CA ILE A 123 8.76 5.72 2.63
C ILE A 123 8.71 7.00 1.81
N GLU A 124 9.62 7.92 2.09
CA GLU A 124 9.63 9.28 1.52
C GLU A 124 10.97 9.58 0.83
N ARG A 125 11.68 8.54 0.39
CA ARG A 125 12.98 8.65 -0.27
C ARG A 125 13.23 7.46 -1.18
N ASP A 126 14.11 7.65 -2.16
CA ASP A 126 14.61 6.57 -2.99
C ASP A 126 15.43 5.57 -2.19
N CYS A 127 15.22 4.30 -2.49
CA CYS A 127 15.81 3.18 -1.78
C CYS A 127 16.79 2.44 -2.70
N GLY A 128 18.09 2.56 -2.40
CA GLY A 128 19.12 1.73 -3.02
C GLY A 128 18.93 0.23 -2.75
N PRO A 129 19.78 -0.65 -3.31
CA PRO A 129 19.58 -2.11 -3.26
C PRO A 129 19.39 -2.70 -1.85
N THR A 130 20.18 -2.25 -0.87
CA THR A 130 20.09 -2.72 0.52
C THR A 130 18.79 -2.27 1.19
N VAL A 131 18.50 -0.97 1.13
CA VAL A 131 17.29 -0.39 1.73
C VAL A 131 16.04 -0.97 1.10
N SER A 132 16.03 -1.18 -0.21
CA SER A 132 14.95 -1.85 -0.94
C SER A 132 14.66 -3.25 -0.40
N LEU A 133 15.72 -4.04 -0.12
CA LEU A 133 15.56 -5.36 0.47
C LEU A 133 15.00 -5.28 1.89
N ASP A 134 15.57 -4.43 2.73
CA ASP A 134 15.16 -4.27 4.12
C ASP A 134 13.70 -3.81 4.24
N VAL A 135 13.27 -2.85 3.41
CA VAL A 135 11.88 -2.39 3.37
C VAL A 135 10.93 -3.51 2.94
N ALA A 136 11.29 -4.31 1.93
CA ALA A 136 10.47 -5.44 1.52
C ALA A 136 10.38 -6.51 2.63
N GLU A 137 11.49 -6.79 3.31
CA GLU A 137 11.52 -7.72 4.44
C GLU A 137 10.66 -7.22 5.62
N MET A 138 10.68 -5.91 5.90
CA MET A 138 9.79 -5.28 6.89
C MET A 138 8.31 -5.46 6.51
N ILE A 139 7.95 -5.15 5.26
CA ILE A 139 6.57 -5.29 4.76
C ILE A 139 6.06 -6.72 4.91
N CYS A 140 6.90 -7.70 4.62
CA CYS A 140 6.50 -9.11 4.64
C CYS A 140 6.57 -9.75 6.03
N SER A 141 7.43 -9.28 6.93
CA SER A 141 7.77 -10.02 8.16
C SER A 141 7.30 -9.33 9.45
N MET A 142 7.02 -8.03 9.43
CA MET A 142 6.55 -7.32 10.63
C MET A 142 5.09 -7.66 10.94
N SER A 143 4.87 -8.37 12.04
CA SER A 143 3.55 -8.87 12.44
C SER A 143 2.55 -7.78 12.86
N SER A 144 3.05 -6.63 13.31
CA SER A 144 2.27 -5.45 13.71
C SER A 144 1.94 -4.52 12.55
N LEU A 145 2.65 -4.62 11.42
CA LEU A 145 2.52 -3.65 10.33
C LEU A 145 1.17 -3.80 9.64
N ARG A 146 0.42 -2.69 9.55
CA ARG A 146 -0.91 -2.65 8.94
C ARG A 146 -0.98 -1.71 7.76
N LYS A 147 -0.24 -0.59 7.80
CA LYS A 147 -0.30 0.46 6.78
C LYS A 147 1.07 0.73 6.19
N VAL A 148 1.13 0.81 4.87
CA VAL A 148 2.34 1.17 4.13
C VAL A 148 2.02 2.28 3.16
N PHE A 149 2.80 3.36 3.24
CA PHE A 149 2.67 4.53 2.39
C PHE A 149 4.01 4.77 1.68
N VAL A 150 4.01 4.73 0.35
CA VAL A 150 5.17 5.03 -0.48
C VAL A 150 4.91 6.33 -1.21
N ASN A 151 5.73 7.34 -0.95
CA ASN A 151 5.63 8.65 -1.59
C ASN A 151 6.77 8.83 -2.60
N ARG A 152 6.48 8.58 -3.88
CA ARG A 152 7.36 8.83 -5.04
C ARG A 152 8.76 8.24 -4.90
N ALA A 153 8.88 7.15 -4.16
CA ALA A 153 10.16 6.50 -3.92
C ALA A 153 10.49 5.52 -5.04
N ALA A 154 11.70 5.64 -5.59
CA ALA A 154 12.26 4.62 -6.46
C ALA A 154 12.79 3.43 -5.65
N PHE A 155 12.47 2.21 -6.08
CA PHE A 155 13.00 0.99 -5.49
C PHE A 155 13.86 0.22 -6.49
N HIS A 156 14.84 -0.50 -5.98
CA HIS A 156 15.60 -1.48 -6.75
C HIS A 156 14.76 -2.75 -7.00
N HIS A 157 15.02 -3.50 -8.08
CA HIS A 157 14.23 -4.68 -8.47
C HIS A 157 14.06 -5.72 -7.34
N ARG A 158 15.05 -5.84 -6.46
CA ARG A 158 15.04 -6.72 -5.28
C ARG A 158 13.89 -6.47 -4.31
N PHE A 159 13.38 -5.23 -4.26
CA PHE A 159 12.20 -4.89 -3.48
C PHE A 159 11.00 -5.70 -3.97
N PHE A 160 10.71 -5.60 -5.27
CA PHE A 160 9.58 -6.27 -5.90
C PHE A 160 9.72 -7.79 -5.87
N GLU A 161 10.91 -8.33 -6.17
CA GLU A 161 11.18 -9.77 -6.06
C GLU A 161 10.93 -10.32 -4.65
N THR A 162 11.36 -9.57 -3.63
CA THR A 162 11.17 -9.98 -2.23
C THR A 162 9.70 -9.93 -1.84
N LEU A 163 8.99 -8.88 -2.25
CA LEU A 163 7.54 -8.78 -2.06
C LEU A 163 6.80 -9.93 -2.74
N ALA A 164 7.15 -10.29 -3.97
CA ALA A 164 6.53 -11.42 -4.69
C ALA A 164 6.77 -12.74 -3.94
N ARG A 165 8.01 -12.97 -3.50
CA ARG A 165 8.41 -14.20 -2.79
C ARG A 165 7.77 -14.35 -1.41
N LYS A 166 7.70 -13.25 -0.64
CA LYS A 166 7.30 -13.27 0.77
C LYS A 166 5.95 -12.60 1.06
N GLY A 167 5.25 -12.09 0.05
CA GLY A 167 4.00 -11.33 0.21
C GLY A 167 2.92 -12.06 1.02
N LYS A 168 2.88 -13.39 0.95
CA LYS A 168 1.98 -14.25 1.74
C LYS A 168 2.16 -14.14 3.26
N GLU A 169 3.32 -13.71 3.72
CA GLU A 169 3.64 -13.54 5.15
C GLU A 169 3.11 -12.20 5.68
N SER A 170 2.85 -11.24 4.78
CA SER A 170 2.47 -9.87 5.09
C SER A 170 1.18 -9.77 5.92
N LYS A 171 1.20 -8.84 6.87
CA LYS A 171 0.05 -8.43 7.68
C LYS A 171 -0.52 -7.07 7.27
N VAL A 172 0.01 -6.49 6.20
CA VAL A 172 -0.45 -5.20 5.66
C VAL A 172 -1.90 -5.31 5.19
N GLN A 173 -2.70 -4.33 5.58
CA GLN A 173 -4.11 -4.15 5.23
C GLN A 173 -4.30 -3.00 4.25
N THR A 174 -3.52 -1.93 4.40
CA THR A 174 -3.59 -0.75 3.55
C THR A 174 -2.24 -0.49 2.89
N LEU A 175 -2.25 -0.40 1.56
CA LEU A 175 -1.08 -0.04 0.77
C LEU A 175 -1.40 1.16 -0.14
N TRP A 176 -0.63 2.22 0.02
CA TRP A 176 -0.65 3.39 -0.86
C TRP A 176 0.67 3.53 -1.59
N LEU A 177 0.63 3.58 -2.92
CA LEU A 177 1.78 3.84 -3.76
C LEU A 177 1.53 5.11 -4.59
N ASP A 178 2.28 6.18 -4.31
CA ASP A 178 2.35 7.38 -5.16
C ASP A 178 3.56 7.29 -6.10
N GLY A 179 3.30 7.32 -7.39
CA GLY A 179 4.27 7.29 -8.48
C GLY A 179 5.20 6.08 -8.45
N PRO A 180 4.68 4.83 -8.40
CA PRO A 180 5.54 3.65 -8.42
C PRO A 180 6.41 3.65 -9.68
N GLN A 181 7.73 3.63 -9.47
CA GLN A 181 8.72 3.52 -10.55
C GLN A 181 9.18 2.08 -10.67
N PHE A 182 9.18 1.56 -11.89
CA PHE A 182 9.60 0.18 -12.18
C PHE A 182 10.93 0.18 -12.92
N PRO A 183 12.03 -0.30 -12.30
CA PRO A 183 13.33 -0.40 -12.97
C PRO A 183 13.31 -1.32 -14.19
N THR A 184 12.42 -2.31 -14.18
CA THR A 184 12.29 -3.34 -15.22
C THR A 184 10.82 -3.75 -15.38
N PRO A 185 10.39 -4.26 -16.54
CA PRO A 185 9.06 -4.86 -16.71
C PRO A 185 8.75 -5.90 -15.63
N ALA A 186 9.71 -6.80 -15.36
CA ALA A 186 9.62 -7.83 -14.31
C ALA A 186 9.30 -7.26 -12.91
N SER A 187 9.71 -6.02 -12.61
CA SER A 187 9.38 -5.37 -11.33
C SER A 187 7.87 -5.13 -11.19
N SER A 188 7.19 -4.78 -12.28
CA SER A 188 5.74 -4.58 -12.30
C SER A 188 4.98 -5.90 -12.23
N HIS A 189 5.46 -6.95 -12.89
CA HIS A 189 4.97 -8.32 -12.72
C HIS A 189 5.05 -8.77 -11.26
N HIS A 190 6.24 -8.67 -10.65
CA HIS A 190 6.45 -9.03 -9.25
C HIS A 190 5.58 -8.22 -8.28
N LEU A 191 5.32 -6.93 -8.55
CA LEU A 191 4.38 -6.16 -7.75
C LEU A 191 2.98 -6.78 -7.81
N ALA A 192 2.46 -7.07 -9.00
CA ALA A 192 1.15 -7.70 -9.14
C ALA A 192 1.08 -9.08 -8.45
N GLU A 193 2.15 -9.89 -8.56
CA GLU A 193 2.24 -11.17 -7.84
C GLU A 193 2.17 -11.01 -6.32
N ALA A 194 2.89 -10.02 -5.80
CA ALA A 194 2.90 -9.71 -4.37
C ALA A 194 1.51 -9.30 -3.89
N LEU A 195 0.88 -8.33 -4.56
CA LEU A 195 -0.46 -7.83 -4.21
C LEU A 195 -1.49 -8.96 -4.18
N CYS A 196 -1.46 -9.86 -5.17
CA CYS A 196 -2.38 -10.99 -5.25
C CYS A 196 -2.11 -12.10 -4.20
N SER A 197 -0.95 -12.07 -3.54
CA SER A 197 -0.53 -13.05 -2.54
C SER A 197 -0.67 -12.54 -1.10
N MET A 198 -0.90 -11.23 -0.90
CA MET A 198 -1.06 -10.64 0.44
C MET A 198 -2.43 -10.99 1.03
N PRO A 199 -2.49 -11.80 2.11
CA PRO A 199 -3.75 -12.38 2.59
C PRO A 199 -4.63 -11.38 3.35
N ASN A 200 -4.07 -10.25 3.77
CA ASN A 200 -4.78 -9.24 4.58
C ASN A 200 -5.00 -7.92 3.85
N LEU A 201 -4.52 -7.78 2.60
CA LEU A 201 -4.58 -6.52 1.87
C LEU A 201 -6.01 -6.23 1.42
N THR A 202 -6.68 -5.32 2.11
CA THR A 202 -8.07 -4.91 1.84
C THR A 202 -8.15 -3.59 1.10
N ASP A 203 -7.20 -2.69 1.30
CA ASP A 203 -7.23 -1.33 0.76
C ASP A 203 -5.97 -1.06 -0.07
N LEU A 204 -6.18 -0.86 -1.37
CA LEU A 204 -5.11 -0.58 -2.33
C LEU A 204 -5.38 0.74 -3.06
N GLU A 205 -4.45 1.68 -2.93
CA GLU A 205 -4.46 2.95 -3.65
C GLU A 205 -3.18 3.10 -4.45
N LEU A 206 -3.32 3.17 -5.78
CA LEU A 206 -2.25 3.48 -6.72
C LEU A 206 -2.53 4.86 -7.30
N PHE A 207 -1.61 5.78 -7.08
CA PHE A 207 -1.69 7.16 -7.56
C PHE A 207 -0.48 7.45 -8.45
N GLY A 208 -0.68 7.92 -9.67
CA GLY A 208 0.42 8.24 -10.58
C GLY A 208 1.23 7.02 -11.06
N GLY A 209 2.12 7.25 -12.01
CA GLY A 209 3.10 6.26 -12.49
C GLY A 209 2.63 5.39 -13.65
N ASP A 210 3.61 4.75 -14.31
CA ASP A 210 3.43 3.92 -15.50
C ASP A 210 3.36 2.44 -15.11
N LEU A 211 2.14 1.89 -15.02
CA LEU A 211 1.97 0.43 -14.87
C LEU A 211 2.12 -0.25 -16.23
N THR A 212 3.00 -1.25 -16.31
CA THR A 212 3.22 -1.97 -17.58
C THR A 212 2.11 -2.99 -17.86
N GLU A 213 2.01 -3.47 -19.09
CA GLU A 213 1.08 -4.54 -19.47
C GLU A 213 1.29 -5.82 -18.64
N GLU A 214 2.53 -6.13 -18.21
CA GLU A 214 2.82 -7.29 -17.37
C GLU A 214 2.12 -7.20 -16.02
N PHE A 215 1.97 -6.00 -15.45
CA PHE A 215 1.22 -5.80 -14.21
C PHE A 215 -0.24 -6.22 -14.40
N TYR A 216 -0.91 -5.69 -15.43
CA TYR A 216 -2.34 -5.97 -15.67
C TYR A 216 -2.59 -7.41 -16.07
N SER A 217 -1.74 -7.99 -16.92
CA SER A 217 -1.83 -9.39 -17.31
C SER A 217 -1.70 -10.32 -16.09
N THR A 218 -0.72 -10.03 -15.21
CA THR A 218 -0.54 -10.79 -13.96
C THR A 218 -1.74 -10.64 -13.04
N LEU A 219 -2.21 -9.40 -12.83
CA LEU A 219 -3.39 -9.10 -12.03
C LEU A 219 -4.61 -9.86 -12.54
N LYS A 220 -4.84 -9.88 -13.86
CA LYS A 220 -5.90 -10.69 -14.49
C LYS A 220 -5.76 -12.17 -14.12
N THR A 221 -4.57 -12.75 -14.32
CA THR A 221 -4.38 -14.21 -14.08
C THR A 221 -4.60 -14.61 -12.62
N LYS A 222 -4.37 -13.69 -11.67
CA LYS A 222 -4.45 -13.92 -10.24
C LYS A 222 -5.61 -13.17 -9.57
N ALA A 223 -6.55 -12.63 -10.35
CA ALA A 223 -7.63 -11.80 -9.83
C ALA A 223 -8.48 -12.52 -8.78
N SER A 224 -8.63 -13.84 -8.88
CA SER A 224 -9.39 -14.63 -7.90
C SER A 224 -8.71 -14.80 -6.54
N SER A 225 -7.40 -14.54 -6.43
CA SER A 225 -6.66 -14.69 -5.17
C SER A 225 -6.49 -13.38 -4.39
N ILE A 226 -6.71 -12.23 -5.04
CA ILE A 226 -6.55 -10.92 -4.41
C ILE A 226 -7.64 -10.69 -3.36
N GLN A 227 -7.26 -10.10 -2.22
CA GLN A 227 -8.15 -9.89 -1.07
C GLN A 227 -8.73 -8.45 -1.00
N VAL A 228 -8.36 -7.60 -1.96
CA VAL A 228 -8.70 -6.17 -1.98
C VAL A 228 -10.21 -5.96 -2.06
N GLN A 229 -10.71 -5.13 -1.14
CA GLN A 229 -12.10 -4.67 -1.05
C GLN A 229 -12.25 -3.26 -1.62
N THR A 230 -11.27 -2.40 -1.35
CA THR A 230 -11.21 -1.02 -1.85
C THR A 230 -10.03 -0.88 -2.81
N LEU A 231 -10.32 -0.64 -4.09
CA LEU A 231 -9.31 -0.35 -5.11
C LEU A 231 -9.49 1.07 -5.66
N LYS A 232 -8.42 1.85 -5.61
CA LYS A 232 -8.36 3.17 -6.23
C LYS A 232 -7.17 3.24 -7.18
N LEU A 233 -7.46 3.51 -8.45
CA LEU A 233 -6.47 3.80 -9.49
C LEU A 233 -6.67 5.24 -9.93
N ILE A 234 -5.69 6.10 -9.67
CA ILE A 234 -5.79 7.54 -9.88
C ILE A 234 -4.57 8.01 -10.65
N ASP A 235 -4.77 8.77 -11.74
CA ASP A 235 -3.69 9.33 -12.55
C ASP A 235 -2.68 8.28 -13.05
N ILE A 236 -3.14 7.05 -13.24
CA ILE A 236 -2.32 5.96 -13.78
C ILE A 236 -2.29 6.08 -15.29
N THR A 237 -1.08 6.10 -15.85
CA THR A 237 -0.87 5.95 -17.29
C THR A 237 -0.89 4.46 -17.64
N SER A 238 -1.85 4.08 -18.48
CA SER A 238 -1.91 2.75 -19.08
C SER A 238 -1.30 2.77 -20.48
N PRO A 239 -0.39 1.84 -20.82
CA PRO A 239 0.39 1.93 -22.05
C PRO A 239 -0.38 1.45 -23.28
N THR A 240 -1.34 0.52 -23.14
CA THR A 240 -1.93 -0.18 -24.28
C THR A 240 -3.43 -0.50 -24.10
N PRO A 241 -4.20 -0.65 -25.19
CA PRO A 241 -5.55 -1.21 -25.13
C PRO A 241 -5.61 -2.60 -24.48
N ALA A 242 -4.59 -3.44 -24.70
CA ALA A 242 -4.49 -4.75 -24.06
C ALA A 242 -4.38 -4.65 -22.52
N SER A 243 -3.63 -3.66 -22.01
CA SER A 243 -3.54 -3.39 -20.57
C SER A 243 -4.90 -3.09 -19.96
N LEU A 244 -5.72 -2.28 -20.64
CA LEU A 244 -7.07 -1.93 -20.19
C LEU A 244 -8.07 -3.08 -20.32
N HIS A 245 -7.94 -3.92 -21.36
CA HIS A 245 -8.68 -5.19 -21.45
C HIS A 245 -8.38 -6.09 -20.24
N HIS A 246 -7.11 -6.29 -19.92
CA HIS A 246 -6.68 -7.09 -18.78
C HIS A 246 -7.16 -6.53 -17.45
N LEU A 247 -7.12 -5.19 -17.28
CA LEU A 247 -7.68 -4.53 -16.11
C LEU A 247 -9.18 -4.83 -15.97
N ALA A 248 -9.97 -4.65 -17.03
CA ALA A 248 -11.41 -4.90 -17.01
C ALA A 248 -11.73 -6.36 -16.64
N GLU A 249 -11.03 -7.33 -17.22
CA GLU A 249 -11.18 -8.74 -16.82
C GLU A 249 -10.80 -8.97 -15.36
N ALA A 250 -9.67 -8.44 -14.91
CA ALA A 250 -9.23 -8.61 -13.54
C ALA A 250 -10.31 -8.13 -12.56
N LEU A 251 -10.79 -6.90 -12.73
CA LEU A 251 -11.82 -6.29 -11.87
C LEU A 251 -13.09 -7.15 -11.78
N CYS A 252 -13.48 -7.81 -12.88
CA CYS A 252 -14.67 -8.66 -12.90
C CYS A 252 -14.50 -9.96 -12.09
N TYR A 253 -13.27 -10.42 -11.87
CA TYR A 253 -12.97 -11.67 -11.16
C TYR A 253 -12.33 -11.47 -9.78
N MET A 254 -12.31 -10.22 -9.27
CA MET A 254 -11.91 -9.93 -7.88
C MET A 254 -13.09 -10.23 -6.93
N PRO A 255 -13.02 -11.29 -6.11
CA PRO A 255 -14.20 -11.79 -5.39
C PRO A 255 -14.64 -10.88 -4.24
N ASN A 256 -13.73 -10.07 -3.71
CA ASN A 256 -13.98 -9.24 -2.54
C ASN A 256 -14.11 -7.74 -2.89
N LEU A 257 -13.95 -7.36 -4.16
CA LEU A 257 -13.91 -5.94 -4.56
C LEU A 257 -15.31 -5.31 -4.47
N THR A 258 -15.53 -4.47 -3.45
CA THR A 258 -16.79 -3.76 -3.21
C THR A 258 -16.72 -2.30 -3.62
N ASP A 259 -15.55 -1.67 -3.49
CA ASP A 259 -15.37 -0.24 -3.68
C ASP A 259 -14.31 0.01 -4.74
N LEU A 260 -14.72 0.55 -5.89
CA LEU A 260 -13.86 0.79 -7.03
C LEU A 260 -13.88 2.28 -7.41
N LYS A 261 -12.70 2.91 -7.41
CA LYS A 261 -12.50 4.25 -7.97
C LYS A 261 -11.48 4.18 -9.11
N LEU A 262 -11.91 4.57 -10.30
CA LEU A 262 -11.03 4.78 -11.45
C LEU A 262 -11.04 6.26 -11.81
N ALA A 263 -9.87 6.88 -11.73
CA ALA A 263 -9.64 8.27 -12.12
C ALA A 263 -8.45 8.33 -13.08
N MET A 264 -8.60 7.68 -14.23
CA MET A 264 -7.58 7.48 -15.26
C MET A 264 -8.24 7.41 -16.64
N GLU A 265 -7.46 7.51 -17.70
CA GLU A 265 -7.96 7.43 -19.07
C GLU A 265 -8.36 5.98 -19.43
N LEU A 266 -9.63 5.79 -19.82
CA LEU A 266 -10.20 4.49 -20.17
C LEU A 266 -10.63 4.48 -21.64
N ASN A 267 -10.36 3.39 -22.36
CA ASN A 267 -10.68 3.25 -23.78
C ASN A 267 -11.90 2.35 -24.02
N GLU A 268 -12.29 2.22 -25.29
CA GLU A 268 -13.42 1.36 -25.70
C GLU A 268 -13.23 -0.10 -25.31
N GLU A 269 -12.00 -0.62 -25.40
CA GLU A 269 -11.67 -2.00 -25.04
C GLU A 269 -12.02 -2.28 -23.57
N PHE A 270 -11.67 -1.38 -22.66
CA PHE A 270 -12.05 -1.47 -21.25
C PHE A 270 -13.57 -1.65 -21.08
N TYR A 271 -14.35 -0.76 -21.70
CA TYR A 271 -15.80 -0.76 -21.52
C TYR A 271 -16.47 -1.96 -22.19
N SER A 272 -15.99 -2.38 -23.35
CA SER A 272 -16.48 -3.57 -24.05
C SER A 272 -16.24 -4.85 -23.23
N THR A 273 -15.03 -4.99 -22.66
CA THR A 273 -14.69 -6.11 -21.80
C THR A 273 -15.45 -6.08 -20.47
N LEU A 274 -15.62 -4.90 -19.87
CA LEU A 274 -16.44 -4.72 -18.67
C LEU A 274 -17.88 -5.13 -18.96
N LYS A 275 -18.46 -4.71 -20.08
CA LYS A 275 -19.80 -5.12 -20.51
C LYS A 275 -19.91 -6.64 -20.61
N ALA A 276 -18.96 -7.30 -21.28
CA ALA A 276 -18.99 -8.74 -21.49
C ALA A 276 -18.97 -9.56 -20.18
N ASN A 277 -18.35 -9.00 -19.12
CA ASN A 277 -18.13 -9.69 -17.85
C ASN A 277 -18.86 -9.04 -16.67
N ALA A 278 -19.73 -8.07 -16.91
CA ALA A 278 -20.37 -7.25 -15.87
C ALA A 278 -21.18 -8.07 -14.85
N SER A 279 -21.65 -9.25 -15.20
CA SER A 279 -22.37 -10.14 -14.28
C SER A 279 -21.50 -10.76 -13.19
N PHE A 280 -20.17 -10.78 -13.37
CA PHE A 280 -19.23 -11.36 -12.41
C PHE A 280 -18.71 -10.35 -11.39
N ILE A 281 -18.80 -9.05 -11.70
CA ILE A 281 -18.25 -8.00 -10.85
C ILE A 281 -18.98 -7.92 -9.50
N GLN A 282 -18.22 -7.76 -8.42
CA GLN A 282 -18.76 -7.70 -7.05
C GLN A 282 -18.95 -6.27 -6.51
N VAL A 283 -18.57 -5.27 -7.31
CA VAL A 283 -18.56 -3.85 -6.93
C VAL A 283 -19.95 -3.36 -6.53
N GLN A 284 -20.01 -2.73 -5.35
CA GLN A 284 -21.17 -2.04 -4.79
C GLN A 284 -21.07 -0.53 -5.02
N ALA A 285 -19.89 0.04 -4.85
CA ALA A 285 -19.62 1.46 -5.08
C ALA A 285 -18.63 1.65 -6.23
N LEU A 286 -19.11 2.22 -7.33
CA LEU A 286 -18.31 2.56 -8.50
C LEU A 286 -18.20 4.08 -8.64
N LYS A 287 -16.97 4.59 -8.55
CA LYS A 287 -16.64 5.97 -8.92
C LYS A 287 -15.78 5.98 -10.18
N LEU A 288 -16.28 6.58 -11.25
CA LEU A 288 -15.51 6.89 -12.45
C LEU A 288 -15.32 8.42 -12.54
N ASP A 289 -14.07 8.85 -12.64
CA ASP A 289 -13.66 10.25 -12.74
C ASP A 289 -12.84 10.39 -14.02
N HIS A 290 -13.34 11.10 -15.02
CA HIS A 290 -12.68 11.16 -16.33
C HIS A 290 -12.83 12.55 -16.92
N ILE A 291 -11.70 13.15 -17.30
CA ILE A 291 -11.64 14.55 -17.77
C ILE A 291 -12.35 14.65 -19.13
N GLN A 292 -12.12 13.69 -20.02
CA GLN A 292 -12.80 13.60 -21.32
C GLN A 292 -14.01 12.65 -21.27
N GLY A 293 -15.07 12.94 -22.03
CA GLY A 293 -16.20 12.01 -22.12
C GLY A 293 -15.82 10.75 -22.92
N PRO A 294 -16.41 9.58 -22.63
CA PRO A 294 -16.23 8.39 -23.46
C PRO A 294 -16.73 8.63 -24.90
N THR A 295 -16.17 7.90 -25.87
CA THR A 295 -16.71 7.83 -27.24
C THR A 295 -18.17 7.34 -27.22
N PRO A 296 -18.96 7.53 -28.28
CA PRO A 296 -20.31 6.97 -28.34
C PRO A 296 -20.35 5.44 -28.12
N ALA A 297 -19.39 4.70 -28.69
CA ALA A 297 -19.27 3.26 -28.47
C ALA A 297 -18.95 2.91 -27.01
N SER A 298 -17.95 3.57 -26.42
CA SER A 298 -17.63 3.43 -24.99
C SER A 298 -18.81 3.79 -24.07
N SER A 299 -19.57 4.81 -24.44
CA SER A 299 -20.79 5.24 -23.73
C SER A 299 -21.86 4.17 -23.76
N HIS A 300 -22.11 3.57 -24.92
CA HIS A 300 -23.04 2.47 -25.10
C HIS A 300 -22.62 1.25 -24.27
N HIS A 301 -21.35 0.86 -24.36
CA HIS A 301 -20.80 -0.26 -23.59
C HIS A 301 -20.87 -0.03 -22.07
N LEU A 302 -20.52 1.17 -21.60
CA LEU A 302 -20.65 1.51 -20.18
C LEU A 302 -22.10 1.42 -19.71
N ALA A 303 -23.05 1.98 -20.47
CA ALA A 303 -24.47 1.93 -20.13
C ALA A 303 -24.99 0.49 -20.04
N GLU A 304 -24.60 -0.38 -20.98
CA GLU A 304 -24.91 -1.81 -20.93
C GLU A 304 -24.26 -2.50 -19.73
N ALA A 305 -22.96 -2.29 -19.50
CA ALA A 305 -22.24 -2.90 -18.39
C ALA A 305 -22.92 -2.63 -17.04
N LEU A 306 -23.23 -1.35 -16.77
CA LEU A 306 -23.90 -0.92 -15.55
C LEU A 306 -25.23 -1.67 -15.32
N CYS A 307 -25.97 -1.98 -16.39
CA CYS A 307 -27.25 -2.69 -16.29
C CYS A 307 -27.11 -4.14 -15.79
N TYR A 308 -25.94 -4.74 -15.96
CA TYR A 308 -25.64 -6.13 -15.62
C TYR A 308 -24.78 -6.28 -14.35
N MET A 309 -24.39 -5.18 -13.69
CA MET A 309 -23.68 -5.23 -12.40
C MET A 309 -24.67 -5.58 -11.27
N PRO A 310 -24.63 -6.80 -10.70
CA PRO A 310 -25.70 -7.28 -9.82
C PRO A 310 -25.71 -6.57 -8.46
N ASN A 311 -24.56 -6.11 -7.98
CA ASN A 311 -24.38 -5.57 -6.63
C ASN A 311 -24.25 -4.05 -6.58
N LEU A 312 -24.27 -3.35 -7.73
CA LEU A 312 -24.01 -1.92 -7.80
C LEU A 312 -25.13 -1.11 -7.11
N THR A 313 -24.83 -0.53 -5.95
CA THR A 313 -25.73 0.35 -5.17
C THR A 313 -25.36 1.81 -5.28
N ASP A 314 -24.08 2.13 -5.47
CA ASP A 314 -23.58 3.50 -5.46
C ASP A 314 -22.79 3.78 -6.74
N LEU A 315 -23.32 4.64 -7.60
CA LEU A 315 -22.68 5.03 -8.85
C LEU A 315 -22.36 6.53 -8.83
N LYS A 316 -21.09 6.87 -8.98
CA LYS A 316 -20.62 8.25 -9.14
C LYS A 316 -19.88 8.40 -10.46
N LEU A 317 -20.47 9.18 -11.37
CA LEU A 317 -19.89 9.50 -12.68
C LEU A 317 -19.53 10.98 -12.69
N ALA A 318 -18.23 11.27 -12.58
CA ALA A 318 -17.65 12.60 -12.75
C ALA A 318 -16.97 12.66 -14.13
N MET A 319 -17.77 12.59 -15.19
CA MET A 319 -17.32 12.62 -16.58
C MET A 319 -18.41 13.20 -17.49
N LYS A 320 -18.02 13.65 -18.69
CA LYS A 320 -18.98 14.12 -19.70
C LYS A 320 -19.69 12.93 -20.35
N LEU A 321 -20.93 12.67 -19.97
CA LEU A 321 -21.75 11.60 -20.56
C LEU A 321 -22.36 12.05 -21.89
N SER A 322 -22.41 11.15 -22.87
CA SER A 322 -22.99 11.40 -24.19
C SER A 322 -24.49 11.11 -24.23
N GLU A 323 -25.20 11.63 -25.23
CA GLU A 323 -26.59 11.26 -25.53
C GLU A 323 -26.78 9.74 -25.68
N GLU A 324 -25.78 9.06 -26.27
CA GLU A 324 -25.76 7.61 -26.47
C GLU A 324 -25.77 6.84 -25.14
N PHE A 325 -25.08 7.35 -24.12
CA PHE A 325 -25.12 6.77 -22.77
C PHE A 325 -26.54 6.80 -22.22
N TYR A 326 -27.21 7.96 -22.27
CA TYR A 326 -28.54 8.15 -21.72
C TYR A 326 -29.60 7.34 -22.46
N SER A 327 -29.56 7.33 -23.80
CA SER A 327 -30.51 6.58 -24.64
C SER A 327 -30.40 5.08 -24.40
N THR A 328 -29.16 4.55 -24.37
CA THR A 328 -28.87 3.13 -24.15
C THR A 328 -29.30 2.68 -22.77
N LEU A 329 -28.93 3.45 -21.73
CA LEU A 329 -29.28 3.15 -20.35
C LEU A 329 -30.81 3.13 -20.16
N LYS A 330 -31.52 4.10 -20.75
CA LYS A 330 -32.99 4.15 -20.72
C LYS A 330 -33.63 2.98 -21.44
N ALA A 331 -33.11 2.61 -22.61
CA ALA A 331 -33.61 1.47 -23.38
C ALA A 331 -33.44 0.15 -22.61
N ASN A 332 -32.25 -0.09 -22.06
CA ASN A 332 -31.95 -1.33 -21.32
C ASN A 332 -32.68 -1.43 -19.99
N ALA A 333 -32.81 -0.32 -19.26
CA ALA A 333 -33.57 -0.31 -18.02
C ALA A 333 -35.07 -0.55 -18.26
N SER A 334 -35.58 -0.19 -19.44
CA SER A 334 -36.99 -0.39 -19.81
C SER A 334 -37.28 -1.78 -20.40
N SER A 335 -36.32 -2.39 -21.11
CA SER A 335 -36.53 -3.61 -21.89
C SER A 335 -36.26 -4.90 -21.11
N ILE A 336 -35.37 -4.88 -20.11
CA ILE A 336 -34.95 -6.10 -19.42
C ILE A 336 -35.65 -6.15 -18.05
N GLN A 337 -36.61 -7.07 -17.90
CA GLN A 337 -37.11 -7.47 -16.59
C GLN A 337 -35.94 -8.08 -15.77
N GLY A 338 -35.18 -7.26 -15.06
CA GLY A 338 -34.05 -7.72 -14.23
C GLY A 338 -32.78 -6.85 -14.28
N CYS A 339 -32.66 -5.91 -15.23
CA CYS A 339 -31.53 -4.98 -15.22
C CYS A 339 -31.64 -3.97 -14.07
N PHE A 340 -30.49 -3.65 -13.46
CA PHE A 340 -30.40 -2.82 -12.25
C PHE A 340 -31.28 -3.32 -11.09
N PRO A 341 -31.01 -4.53 -10.54
CA PRO A 341 -31.80 -5.09 -9.44
C PRO A 341 -31.85 -4.18 -8.21
N GLN A 342 -30.81 -3.35 -7.99
CA GLN A 342 -30.73 -2.43 -6.86
C GLN A 342 -31.65 -1.20 -7.02
N ILE A 343 -31.95 -0.74 -8.23
CA ILE A 343 -32.93 0.35 -8.42
C ILE A 343 -34.33 -0.09 -7.96
N ARG A 344 -34.71 -1.34 -8.28
CA ARG A 344 -36.02 -1.89 -7.89
C ARG A 344 -36.16 -2.11 -6.38
N LYS A 345 -35.05 -2.33 -5.70
CA LYS A 345 -34.98 -2.52 -4.25
C LYS A 345 -34.94 -1.17 -3.50
N GLY A 346 -34.90 -0.02 -4.20
CA GLY A 346 -34.91 1.32 -3.61
C GLY A 346 -33.63 1.69 -2.86
N ASN A 347 -32.54 0.96 -3.11
CA ASN A 347 -31.24 1.10 -2.43
C ASN A 347 -30.14 1.54 -3.41
N PHE A 348 -30.51 2.20 -4.50
CA PHE A 348 -29.57 2.74 -5.48
C PHE A 348 -29.34 4.24 -5.28
N ARG A 349 -28.08 4.67 -5.38
CA ARG A 349 -27.65 6.06 -5.27
C ARG A 349 -26.85 6.44 -6.50
N PHE A 350 -27.25 7.54 -7.14
CA PHE A 350 -26.58 8.09 -8.30
C PHE A 350 -26.05 9.48 -7.99
N ASN A 351 -24.73 9.68 -8.12
CA ASN A 351 -24.03 10.92 -7.76
C ASN A 351 -24.39 11.43 -6.34
N GLY A 352 -24.62 10.52 -5.40
CA GLY A 352 -24.98 10.80 -4.00
C GLY A 352 -26.48 10.94 -3.72
N VAL A 353 -27.33 10.99 -4.76
CA VAL A 353 -28.78 11.13 -4.68
C VAL A 353 -29.44 9.75 -4.70
N ALA A 354 -30.24 9.45 -3.67
CA ALA A 354 -31.04 8.22 -3.61
C ALA A 354 -32.08 8.17 -4.73
N GLN A 355 -32.29 6.98 -5.30
CA GLN A 355 -33.24 6.74 -6.39
C GLN A 355 -34.30 5.76 -5.91
N ASP A 356 -35.50 6.27 -5.67
CA ASP A 356 -36.60 5.49 -5.10
C ASP A 356 -37.11 4.41 -6.06
N ASP A 357 -37.07 4.69 -7.36
CA ASP A 357 -37.43 3.78 -8.42
C ASP A 357 -36.72 4.13 -9.74
N LEU A 358 -37.02 3.35 -10.78
CA LEU A 358 -36.45 3.57 -12.11
C LEU A 358 -36.86 4.91 -12.72
N ASN A 359 -38.07 5.41 -12.44
CA ASN A 359 -38.54 6.67 -12.99
C ASN A 359 -37.79 7.84 -12.36
N SER A 360 -37.54 7.80 -11.05
CA SER A 360 -36.68 8.77 -10.33
C SER A 360 -35.28 8.79 -10.92
N PHE A 361 -34.71 7.60 -11.17
CA PHE A 361 -33.38 7.50 -11.77
C PHE A 361 -33.33 8.10 -13.17
N LEU A 362 -34.28 7.74 -14.04
CA LEU A 362 -34.39 8.29 -15.39
C LEU A 362 -34.64 9.80 -15.39
N HIS A 363 -35.41 10.31 -14.43
CA HIS A 363 -35.63 11.75 -14.25
C HIS A 363 -34.32 12.45 -13.87
N THR A 364 -33.58 11.91 -12.89
CA THR A 364 -32.27 12.45 -12.47
C THR A 364 -31.28 12.49 -13.64
N LEU A 365 -31.22 11.41 -14.43
CA LEU A 365 -30.41 11.35 -15.65
C LEU A 365 -30.82 12.43 -16.67
N THR A 366 -32.13 12.61 -16.90
CA THR A 366 -32.65 13.62 -17.84
C THR A 366 -32.34 15.04 -17.37
N CYS A 367 -32.40 15.32 -16.06
CA CYS A 367 -32.01 16.61 -15.49
C CYS A 367 -30.51 16.88 -15.71
N LEU A 368 -29.66 15.87 -15.48
CA LEU A 368 -28.22 15.98 -15.71
C LEU A 368 -27.88 16.21 -17.19
N GLN A 369 -28.52 15.46 -18.09
CA GLN A 369 -28.40 15.64 -19.53
C GLN A 369 -28.72 17.09 -19.96
N ARG A 370 -29.82 17.66 -19.45
CA ARG A 370 -30.18 19.07 -19.72
C ARG A 370 -29.18 20.05 -19.15
N SER A 371 -28.65 19.81 -17.95
CA SER A 371 -27.67 20.72 -17.32
C SER A 371 -26.34 20.81 -18.07
N VAL A 372 -25.97 19.76 -18.81
CA VAL A 372 -24.73 19.70 -19.62
C VAL A 372 -24.93 20.34 -21.00
N GLN A 373 -26.16 20.46 -21.50
CA GLN A 373 -26.46 21.12 -22.78
C GLN A 373 -26.41 22.67 -22.72
N TYR A 374 -26.37 23.25 -21.51
CA TYR A 374 -26.32 24.71 -21.28
C TYR A 374 -24.98 25.21 -20.69
N MET A 375 -23.97 24.35 -20.62
CA MET A 375 -22.57 24.68 -20.32
C MET A 375 -21.72 24.45 -21.56
#